data_AF-A0A148KN89-F1
#
_entry.id   AF-A0A148KN89-F1
#
_cell.length_a   1.000
_cell.length_b   1.000
_cell.length_c   1.000
_cell.angle_alpha   90.00
_cell.angle_beta   90.00
_cell.angle_gamma   90.00
#
_symmetry.space_group_name_H-M   'P 1'
#
loop_
_entity.id
_entity.type
_entity.pdbx_description
1 polymer ?
#
loop_
_entity_poly.entity_id
_entity_poly.type
_entity_poly.pdbx_seq_one_letter_code
_entity_poly.pdbx_strand_id
1 'polypeptide(L)'
;MITQLVNSWVCWAILLLAIFCYQQLWQQYLLAASRQGTSQQTEQQADASRQFTGVLIGALPLLGLLGTIIGLLECFVGLAREGASGAVLSGGISDALLTTQLGLVCALPAWILQAATRAKMTRQQTLMLAR
;
A
#
# COMPACT_ATOMS: atom_id res chain seq x y z
N MET A 1 15.82 17.20 9.26
CA MET A 1 15.40 16.78 7.90
C MET A 1 14.41 15.62 8.02
N ILE A 2 14.80 14.42 8.45
CA ILE A 2 13.87 13.27 8.69
C ILE A 2 12.72 13.59 9.68
N THR A 3 12.95 14.46 10.66
CA THR A 3 11.96 14.82 11.70
C THR A 3 10.81 15.71 11.23
N GLN A 4 10.96 16.48 10.14
CA GLN A 4 9.87 17.26 9.55
C GLN A 4 8.96 16.35 8.69
N LEU A 5 9.57 15.38 7.99
CA LEU A 5 8.86 14.41 7.16
C LEU A 5 8.04 13.40 7.98
N VAL A 6 8.60 12.87 9.08
CA VAL A 6 7.92 11.92 9.98
C VAL A 6 6.82 12.62 10.81
N ASN A 7 6.90 13.94 10.97
CA ASN A 7 5.84 14.74 11.58
C ASN A 7 4.74 15.15 10.58
N SER A 8 4.97 14.90 9.29
CA SER A 8 3.97 15.14 8.26
C SER A 8 2.91 14.05 8.32
N TRP A 9 1.65 14.47 8.50
CA TRP A 9 0.48 13.59 8.65
C TRP A 9 0.36 12.54 7.53
N VAL A 10 0.94 12.81 6.35
CA VAL A 10 1.00 11.92 5.18
C VAL A 10 1.75 10.62 5.49
N CYS A 11 2.89 10.67 6.19
CA CYS A 11 3.63 9.44 6.56
C CYS A 11 2.82 8.57 7.52
N TRP A 12 2.14 9.19 8.48
CA TRP A 12 1.23 8.49 9.39
C TRP A 12 0.02 7.92 8.65
N ALA A 13 -0.52 8.64 7.66
CA ALA A 13 -1.61 8.14 6.82
C ALA A 13 -1.17 6.93 5.97
N ILE A 14 0.04 6.96 5.38
CA ILE A 14 0.60 5.82 4.63
C ILE A 14 0.80 4.62 5.55
N LEU A 15 1.37 4.82 6.74
CA LEU A 15 1.58 3.73 7.71
C LEU A 15 0.27 3.16 8.24
N LEU A 16 -0.71 4.01 8.60
CA LEU A 16 -2.03 3.55 9.04
C LEU A 16 -2.76 2.78 7.94
N LEU A 17 -2.71 3.27 6.71
CA LEU A 17 -3.33 2.61 5.56
C LEU A 17 -2.61 1.29 5.25
N ALA A 18 -1.28 1.24 5.35
CA ALA A 18 -0.49 0.03 5.20
C ALA A 18 -0.80 -1.00 6.31
N ILE A 19 -0.88 -0.56 7.56
CA ILE A 19 -1.25 -1.40 8.71
C ILE A 19 -2.68 -1.94 8.53
N PHE A 20 -3.64 -1.11 8.17
CA PHE A 20 -5.01 -1.52 7.92
C PHE A 20 -5.11 -2.52 6.75
N CYS A 21 -4.34 -2.28 5.69
CA CYS A 21 -4.23 -3.20 4.56
C CYS A 21 -3.63 -4.55 4.98
N TYR A 22 -2.57 -4.54 5.77
CA TYR A 22 -1.94 -5.75 6.28
C TYR A 22 -2.87 -6.52 7.23
N GLN A 23 -3.62 -5.80 8.06
CA GLN A 23 -4.61 -6.36 8.97
C GLN A 23 -5.79 -7.00 8.22
N GLN A 24 -6.29 -6.36 7.16
CA GLN A 24 -7.29 -6.92 6.25
C GLN A 24 -6.77 -8.18 5.54
N LEU A 25 -5.54 -8.14 5.04
CA LEU A 25 -4.91 -9.27 4.35
C LEU A 25 -4.68 -10.45 5.29
N TRP A 26 -4.29 -10.18 6.53
CA TRP A 26 -4.15 -11.18 7.58
C TRP A 26 -5.47 -11.87 7.93
N GLN A 27 -6.56 -11.10 8.05
CA GLN A 27 -7.90 -11.67 8.24
C GLN A 27 -8.30 -12.60 7.09
N GLN A 28 -8.04 -12.19 5.83
CA GLN A 28 -8.32 -13.03 4.66
C GLN A 28 -7.44 -14.30 4.62
N TYR A 29 -6.18 -14.22 5.03
CA TYR A 29 -5.29 -15.37 5.10
C TYR A 29 -5.77 -16.41 6.12
N LEU A 30 -6.18 -15.97 7.31
CA LEU A 30 -6.72 -16.85 8.35
C LEU A 30 -8.06 -17.48 7.93
N LEU A 31 -8.95 -16.69 7.32
CA LEU A 31 -10.23 -17.18 6.80
C LEU A 31 -10.04 -18.15 5.63
N ALA A 32 -9.02 -17.95 4.79
CA ALA A 32 -8.68 -18.90 3.72
C ALA A 32 -8.11 -20.22 4.27
N ALA A 33 -7.45 -20.19 5.43
CA ALA A 33 -6.96 -21.39 6.09
C ALA A 33 -8.09 -22.25 6.71
N SER A 34 -9.20 -21.63 7.15
CA SER A 34 -10.34 -22.33 7.76
C SER A 34 -11.45 -22.74 6.78
N ARG A 35 -11.43 -22.23 5.53
CA ARG A 35 -12.51 -22.42 4.52
C ARG A 35 -12.45 -23.70 3.68
N GLN A 36 -11.73 -24.74 4.11
CA GLN A 36 -11.58 -25.98 3.33
C GLN A 36 -12.88 -26.78 3.07
N GLY A 37 -14.07 -26.34 3.51
CA GLY A 37 -15.31 -27.12 3.32
C GLY A 37 -16.64 -26.36 3.29
N THR A 38 -16.68 -25.05 3.04
CA THR A 38 -17.94 -24.28 3.15
C THR A 38 -18.34 -23.58 1.85
N SER A 39 -19.35 -24.15 1.20
CA SER A 39 -20.43 -23.56 0.41
C SER A 39 -20.11 -22.42 -0.58
N GLN A 40 -20.40 -22.67 -1.87
CA GLN A 40 -20.34 -21.71 -2.99
C GLN A 40 -20.99 -20.33 -2.70
N GLN A 41 -21.97 -20.26 -1.80
CA GLN A 41 -22.62 -19.00 -1.39
C GLN A 41 -21.66 -18.04 -0.64
N THR A 42 -20.62 -18.54 0.02
CA THR A 42 -19.66 -17.71 0.78
C THR A 42 -18.49 -17.22 -0.10
N GLU A 43 -18.36 -17.71 -1.33
CA GLU A 43 -17.34 -17.27 -2.29
C GLU A 43 -17.69 -15.90 -2.88
N GLN A 44 -18.95 -15.66 -3.24
CA GLN A 44 -19.40 -14.38 -3.81
C GLN A 44 -19.14 -13.19 -2.88
N GLN A 45 -19.38 -13.35 -1.58
CA GLN A 45 -19.18 -12.27 -0.61
C GLN A 45 -17.69 -12.05 -0.29
N ALA A 46 -16.86 -13.08 -0.45
CA ALA A 46 -15.42 -12.97 -0.29
C ALA A 46 -14.75 -12.28 -1.48
N ASP A 47 -15.29 -12.44 -2.69
CA ASP A 47 -14.75 -11.80 -3.89
C ASP A 47 -14.88 -10.28 -3.86
N ALA A 48 -15.99 -9.74 -3.35
CA ALA A 48 -16.16 -8.29 -3.18
C ALA A 48 -15.14 -7.69 -2.19
N SER A 49 -14.94 -8.34 -1.04
CA SER A 49 -13.96 -7.90 -0.03
C SER A 49 -12.52 -7.97 -0.57
N ARG A 50 -12.18 -9.01 -1.35
CA ARG A 50 -10.85 -9.16 -1.99
C ARG A 50 -10.58 -8.12 -3.06
N GLN A 51 -11.58 -7.76 -3.86
CA GLN A 51 -11.46 -6.69 -4.84
C GLN A 51 -11.13 -5.37 -4.14
N PHE A 52 -11.83 -5.05 -3.04
CA PHE A 52 -11.56 -3.86 -2.25
C PHE A 52 -10.13 -3.82 -1.70
N THR A 53 -9.63 -4.93 -1.14
CA THR A 53 -8.23 -5.03 -0.68
C THR A 53 -7.23 -4.82 -1.82
N GLY A 54 -7.49 -5.34 -3.02
CA GLY A 54 -6.64 -5.12 -4.19
C GLY A 54 -6.55 -3.65 -4.60
N VAL A 55 -7.68 -2.93 -4.55
CA VAL A 55 -7.72 -1.49 -4.81
C VAL A 55 -6.90 -0.73 -3.75
N LEU A 56 -7.02 -1.09 -2.47
CA LEU A 56 -6.21 -0.47 -1.41
C LEU A 56 -4.72 -0.69 -1.63
N ILE A 57 -4.28 -1.93 -1.95
CA ILE A 57 -2.86 -2.22 -2.25
C ILE A 57 -2.36 -1.37 -3.41
N GLY A 58 -3.17 -1.21 -4.46
CA GLY A 58 -2.85 -0.34 -5.60
C GLY A 58 -2.82 1.15 -5.27
N ALA A 59 -3.53 1.59 -4.23
CA ALA A 59 -3.54 2.98 -3.77
C ALA A 59 -2.28 3.37 -2.96
N LEU A 60 -1.61 2.41 -2.30
CA LEU A 60 -0.39 2.69 -1.49
C LEU A 60 0.74 3.38 -2.30
N PRO A 61 1.15 2.89 -3.48
CA PRO A 61 2.16 3.55 -4.31
C PRO A 61 1.72 4.92 -4.80
N LEU A 62 0.44 5.08 -5.14
CA LEU A 62 -0.13 6.34 -5.60
C LEU A 62 -0.08 7.41 -4.49
N LEU A 63 -0.31 7.01 -3.24
CA LEU A 63 -0.11 7.88 -2.06
C LEU A 63 1.36 8.27 -1.86
N GLY A 64 2.31 7.36 -2.12
CA GLY A 64 3.74 7.69 -2.11
C GLY A 64 4.13 8.71 -3.19
N LEU A 65 3.51 8.61 -4.37
CA LEU A 65 3.67 9.60 -5.45
C LEU A 65 2.99 10.94 -5.13
N LEU A 66 1.87 10.93 -4.41
CA LEU A 66 1.28 12.16 -3.88
C LEU A 66 2.24 12.87 -2.92
N GLY A 67 2.94 12.09 -2.08
CA GLY A 67 3.97 12.61 -1.16
C GLY A 67 5.13 13.30 -1.88
N THR A 68 5.57 12.80 -3.04
CA THR A 68 6.62 13.49 -3.82
C THR A 68 6.13 14.80 -4.41
N ILE A 69 4.88 14.86 -4.89
CA ILE A 69 4.30 16.10 -5.42
C ILE A 69 4.24 17.16 -4.31
N ILE A 70 3.83 16.77 -3.09
CA ILE A 70 3.77 17.69 -1.95
C ILE A 70 5.18 18.19 -1.57
N GLY A 71 6.17 17.29 -1.46
CA GLY A 71 7.55 17.68 -1.13
C GLY A 71 8.22 18.58 -2.18
N LEU A 72 7.94 18.34 -3.47
CA LEU A 72 8.40 19.22 -4.54
C LEU A 72 7.73 20.61 -4.48
N LEU A 73 6.45 20.67 -4.10
CA LEU A 73 5.73 21.92 -3.93
C LEU A 73 6.30 22.75 -2.77
N GLU A 74 6.62 22.12 -1.64
CA GLU A 74 7.29 22.77 -0.51
C GLU A 74 8.67 23.32 -0.90
N CYS A 75 9.44 22.58 -1.71
CA CYS A 75 10.68 23.05 -2.30
C CYS A 75 10.50 24.35 -3.10
N PHE A 76 9.50 24.41 -3.99
CA PHE A 76 9.23 25.61 -4.79
C PHE A 76 8.78 26.80 -3.94
N VAL A 77 7.98 26.56 -2.89
CA VAL A 77 7.57 27.61 -1.95
C VAL A 77 8.76 28.13 -1.14
N GLY A 78 9.66 27.25 -0.69
CA GLY A 78 10.90 27.63 0.01
C GLY A 78 11.82 28.47 -0.88
N LEU A 79 12.02 28.04 -2.13
CA LEU A 79 12.76 28.79 -3.14
C LEU A 79 12.19 30.19 -3.38
N ALA A 80 10.85 30.32 -3.41
CA ALA A 80 10.18 31.61 -3.61
C ALA A 80 10.33 32.56 -2.40
N ARG A 81 10.53 32.03 -1.19
CA ARG A 81 10.63 32.83 0.05
C ARG A 81 12.05 33.22 0.42
N GLU A 82 12.98 32.28 0.31
CA GLU A 82 14.35 32.42 0.83
C GLU A 82 15.39 32.61 -0.30
N GLY A 83 14.96 32.53 -1.55
CA GLY A 83 15.84 32.58 -2.72
C GLY A 83 16.42 31.22 -3.09
N ALA A 84 17.17 31.15 -4.19
CA ALA A 84 17.72 29.91 -4.73
C ALA A 84 18.86 29.36 -3.83
N SER A 85 18.50 28.66 -2.76
CA SER A 85 19.43 27.92 -1.91
C SER A 85 19.43 26.45 -2.28
N GLY A 86 20.58 25.93 -2.72
CA GLY A 86 20.74 24.52 -3.10
C GLY A 86 20.41 23.55 -1.96
N ALA A 87 20.60 23.96 -0.70
CA ALA A 87 20.28 23.15 0.48
C ALA A 87 18.78 22.95 0.68
N VAL A 88 17.96 23.97 0.37
CA VAL A 88 16.49 23.90 0.43
C VAL A 88 15.98 22.93 -0.61
N LEU A 89 16.49 23.05 -1.84
CA LEU A 89 16.11 22.17 -2.95
C LEU A 89 16.51 20.70 -2.69
N SER A 90 17.76 20.45 -2.27
CA SER A 90 18.21 19.08 -1.99
C SER A 90 17.45 18.45 -0.83
N GLY A 91 17.04 19.26 0.16
CA GLY A 91 16.26 18.82 1.30
C GLY A 91 14.88 18.30 0.89
N GLY A 92 14.06 19.12 0.23
CA GLY A 92 12.70 18.70 -0.12
C GLY A 92 12.63 17.63 -1.22
N ILE A 93 13.66 17.51 -2.08
CA ILE A 93 13.76 16.37 -3.02
C ILE A 93 14.06 15.07 -2.26
N SER A 94 15.00 15.08 -1.32
CA SER A 94 15.32 13.88 -0.52
C SER A 94 14.10 13.42 0.28
N ASP A 95 13.36 14.37 0.83
CA ASP A 95 12.13 14.15 1.58
C ASP A 95 11.00 13.60 0.68
N ALA A 96 10.82 14.17 -0.50
CA ALA A 96 9.91 13.63 -1.52
C ALA A 96 10.24 12.16 -1.84
N LEU A 97 11.50 11.83 -2.13
CA LEU A 97 11.91 10.47 -2.50
C LEU A 97 11.67 9.45 -1.39
N LEU A 98 11.87 9.84 -0.12
CA LEU A 98 11.61 8.99 1.05
C LEU A 98 10.14 8.56 1.12
N THR A 99 9.19 9.46 0.87
CA THR A 99 7.75 9.12 0.92
C THR A 99 7.36 8.10 -0.15
N THR A 100 7.93 8.19 -1.36
CA THR A 100 7.74 7.18 -2.42
C THR A 100 8.37 5.85 -2.07
N GLN A 101 9.59 5.86 -1.52
CA GLN A 101 10.24 4.64 -1.06
C GLN A 101 9.37 3.92 -0.02
N LEU A 102 8.83 4.65 0.95
CA LEU A 102 7.94 4.09 1.97
C LEU A 102 6.66 3.50 1.38
N GLY A 103 5.99 4.22 0.46
CA GLY A 103 4.79 3.73 -0.21
C GLY A 103 5.02 2.42 -0.98
N LEU A 104 6.15 2.30 -1.66
CA LEU A 104 6.53 1.08 -2.39
C LEU A 104 6.92 -0.07 -1.46
N VAL A 105 7.70 0.20 -0.41
CA VAL A 105 8.12 -0.81 0.58
C VAL A 105 6.91 -1.41 1.30
N CYS A 106 5.86 -0.63 1.55
CA CYS A 106 4.61 -1.14 2.11
C CYS A 106 3.75 -1.90 1.08
N ALA A 107 3.69 -1.44 -0.18
CA ALA A 107 2.82 -2.03 -1.20
C ALA A 107 3.32 -3.39 -1.73
N LEU A 108 4.63 -3.55 -1.97
CA LEU A 108 5.24 -4.77 -2.49
C LEU A 108 4.89 -6.05 -1.70
N PRO A 109 5.13 -6.11 -0.38
CA PRO A 109 4.85 -7.31 0.39
C PRO A 109 3.35 -7.63 0.43
N ALA A 110 2.48 -6.62 0.48
CA ALA A 110 1.04 -6.80 0.44
C ALA A 110 0.59 -7.41 -0.90
N TRP A 111 1.18 -6.96 -2.01
CA TRP A 111 0.88 -7.49 -3.34
C TRP A 111 1.31 -8.95 -3.52
N ILE A 112 2.51 -9.30 -3.04
CA ILE A 112 3.01 -10.70 -3.06
C ILE A 112 2.08 -11.62 -2.25
N LEU A 113 1.68 -11.20 -1.05
CA LEU A 113 0.83 -12.00 -0.19
C LEU A 113 -0.60 -12.16 -0.75
N GLN A 114 -1.12 -11.13 -1.44
CA GLN A 114 -2.37 -11.23 -2.20
C GLN A 114 -2.27 -12.21 -3.38
N ALA A 115 -1.17 -12.17 -4.14
CA ALA A 115 -0.94 -13.10 -5.24
C ALA A 115 -0.85 -14.56 -4.73
N ALA A 116 -0.16 -14.77 -3.61
CA ALA A 116 -0.02 -16.09 -2.99
C ALA A 116 -1.36 -16.68 -2.53
N THR A 117 -2.26 -15.85 -1.99
CA THR A 117 -3.61 -16.30 -1.59
C THR A 117 -4.46 -16.69 -2.80
N ARG A 118 -4.41 -15.92 -3.90
CA ARG A 118 -5.10 -16.24 -5.16
C ARG A 118 -4.60 -17.55 -5.77
N ALA A 119 -3.28 -17.74 -5.83
CA ALA A 119 -2.68 -18.96 -6.40
C ALA A 119 -3.12 -20.24 -5.68
N LYS A 120 -3.31 -20.20 -4.35
CA LYS A 120 -3.79 -21.35 -3.58
C LYS A 120 -5.22 -21.75 -3.94
N MET A 121 -6.10 -20.79 -4.21
CA MET A 121 -7.51 -21.06 -4.53
C MET A 121 -7.70 -21.66 -5.92
N THR A 122 -7.02 -21.12 -6.94
CA THR A 122 -7.09 -21.67 -8.30
C THR A 122 -6.68 -23.14 -8.33
N ARG A 123 -5.64 -23.50 -7.54
CA ARG A 123 -5.15 -24.88 -7.45
C ARG A 123 -6.19 -25.85 -6.88
N GLN A 124 -7.05 -25.40 -5.98
CA GLN A 124 -8.11 -26.24 -5.42
C GLN A 124 -9.27 -26.43 -6.40
N GLN A 125 -9.65 -25.41 -7.16
CA GLN A 125 -10.69 -25.53 -8.19
C GLN A 125 -10.28 -26.53 -9.28
N THR A 126 -9.03 -26.51 -9.74
CA THR A 126 -8.56 -27.46 -10.76
C THR A 126 -8.56 -28.91 -10.26
N LEU A 127 -8.23 -29.15 -8.98
CA LEU A 127 -8.27 -30.49 -8.38
C LEU A 127 -9.71 -31.02 -8.19
N MET A 128 -10.71 -30.14 -8.03
CA MET A 128 -12.11 -30.54 -7.95
C MET A 128 -12.69 -30.93 -9.33
N LEU A 129 -12.22 -30.33 -10.42
CA LEU A 129 -12.65 -30.67 -11.79
C LEU A 129 -12.03 -31.97 -12.32
N ALA A 130 -10.96 -32.44 -11.69
CA ALA A 130 -10.26 -33.67 -12.05
C ALA A 130 -10.81 -34.92 -11.31
N ARG A 131 -11.88 -34.76 -10.52
CA ARG A 131 -12.49 -35.81 -9.69
C ARG A 131 -13.92 -36.05 -10.12
#